data_AF-A0A7X5WSF6-F1
#
_entry.id   AF-A0A7X5WSF6-F1
#
_cell.length_a   1.000
_cell.length_b   1.000
_cell.length_c   1.000
_cell.angle_alpha   90.00
_cell.angle_beta   90.00
_cell.angle_gamma   90.00
#
_symmetry.space_group_name_H-M   'P 1'
#
loop_
_entity.id
_entity.type
_entity.pdbx_description
1 polymer ?
#
loop_
_entity_poly.entity_id
_entity_poly.type
_entity_poly.pdbx_seq_one_letter_code
_entity_poly.pdbx_strand_id
1 'polypeptide(L)' 'SKDWYGRAVQVMPGGVNSPVRALKGVGGTPPFVASAHGPHLETVDGERLVDFVAS' A
#
# COMPACT_ATOMS: atom_id res chain seq x y z
N SER A 1 5.60 0.64 -6.83
CA SER A 1 4.45 -0.07 -6.23
C SER A 1 3.72 -0.98 -7.21
N LYS A 2 3.52 -0.61 -8.48
CA LYS A 2 2.80 -1.44 -9.47
C LYS A 2 3.39 -2.84 -9.65
N ASP A 3 4.70 -2.96 -9.81
CA ASP A 3 5.37 -4.26 -9.98
C ASP A 3 5.28 -5.12 -8.71
N TRP A 4 5.41 -4.50 -7.54
CA TRP A 4 5.23 -5.15 -6.25
C TRP A 4 3.81 -5.67 -6.07
N TYR A 5 2.80 -4.88 -6.44
CA TYR A 5 1.40 -5.33 -6.41
C TYR A 5 1.15 -6.48 -7.39
N GLY A 6 1.71 -6.41 -8.60
CA GLY A 6 1.63 -7.49 -9.58
C GLY A 6 2.18 -8.81 -9.04
N ARG A 7 3.33 -8.77 -8.36
CA ARG A 7 3.91 -9.94 -7.66
C ARG A 7 3.02 -10.43 -6.52
N ALA A 8 2.50 -9.50 -5.70
CA ALA A 8 1.65 -9.82 -4.56
C ALA A 8 0.36 -10.56 -4.98
N VAL A 9 -0.26 -10.13 -6.09
CA VAL A 9 -1.47 -10.77 -6.64
C VAL A 9 -1.25 -12.24 -7.01
N GLN A 10 -0.02 -12.65 -7.35
CA GLN A 10 0.28 -14.04 -7.67
C GLN A 10 0.32 -14.95 -6.44
N VAL A 11 0.45 -14.39 -5.23
CA VAL A 11 0.70 -15.16 -3.99
C VAL A 11 -0.31 -14.91 -2.88
N MET A 12 -1.10 -13.83 -2.96
CA MET A 12 -2.14 -13.50 -1.99
C MET A 12 -3.45 -13.16 -2.71
N PRO A 13 -4.61 -13.62 -2.22
CA PRO A 13 -5.90 -13.24 -2.79
C PRO A 13 -6.09 -11.72 -2.87
N GLY A 14 -6.23 -11.18 -4.08
CA GLY A 14 -6.31 -9.73 -4.30
C GLY A 14 -5.03 -8.96 -3.97
N GLY A 15 -3.88 -9.65 -3.86
CA GLY A 15 -2.58 -9.07 -3.59
C GLY A 15 -2.36 -8.55 -2.18
N VAL A 16 -3.23 -8.89 -1.22
CA VAL A 16 -3.20 -8.31 0.14
C VAL A 16 -3.63 -9.31 1.21
N ASN A 17 -3.18 -9.09 2.45
CA ASN A 17 -3.58 -9.88 3.63
C ASN A 17 -4.85 -9.35 4.34
N SER A 18 -5.44 -8.25 3.87
CA SER A 18 -6.73 -7.74 4.34
C SER A 18 -7.41 -6.98 3.19
N PRO A 19 -8.70 -7.24 2.87
CA PRO A 19 -9.36 -6.73 1.67
C PRO A 19 -9.31 -5.21 1.48
N VAL A 20 -9.36 -4.43 2.56
CA VAL A 20 -9.34 -2.95 2.51
C VAL A 20 -8.05 -2.43 1.85
N ARG A 21 -6.94 -3.16 1.99
CA ARG A 21 -5.63 -2.77 1.47
C ARG A 21 -5.53 -2.84 -0.05
N ALA A 22 -6.49 -3.49 -0.73
CA ALA A 22 -6.51 -3.58 -2.19
C ALA A 22 -7.11 -2.34 -2.87
N LEU A 23 -7.55 -1.33 -2.11
CA LEU A 23 -8.14 -0.07 -2.60
C LEU A 23 -9.34 -0.23 -3.55
N LYS A 24 -10.07 -1.36 -3.50
CA LYS A 24 -11.20 -1.63 -4.42
C LYS A 24 -12.30 -0.56 -4.42
N GLY A 25 -12.49 0.16 -3.30
CA GLY A 25 -13.50 1.20 -3.18
C GLY A 25 -13.14 2.53 -3.86
N VAL A 26 -11.86 2.77 -4.13
CA VAL A 26 -11.36 4.03 -4.72
C VAL A 26 -10.57 3.84 -6.00
N GLY A 27 -10.20 2.59 -6.33
CA GLY A 27 -9.38 2.25 -7.48
C GLY A 27 -7.90 2.57 -7.29
N GLY A 28 -7.11 2.32 -8.33
CA GLY A 28 -5.66 2.57 -8.33
C GLY A 28 -4.82 1.40 -7.83
N THR A 29 -3.52 1.67 -7.64
CA THR A 29 -2.55 0.70 -7.11
C THR A 29 -2.30 1.03 -5.64
N PRO A 30 -2.41 0.04 -4.71
CA PRO A 30 -2.07 0.27 -3.31
C PRO A 30 -0.62 0.78 -3.15
N PRO A 31 -0.38 1.81 -2.32
CA PRO A 31 0.99 2.19 -1.98
C PRO A 31 1.67 1.06 -1.22
N PHE A 32 2.88 0.70 -1.62
CA PHE A 32 3.72 -0.22 -0.86
C PHE A 32 4.57 0.60 0.11
N VAL A 33 4.24 0.53 1.40
CA VAL A 33 4.92 1.28 2.46
C VAL A 33 6.23 0.58 2.81
N ALA A 34 7.34 1.32 2.80
CA ALA A 34 8.68 0.86 3.16
C ALA A 34 9.01 1.15 4.63
N SER A 35 8.67 2.35 5.10
CA SER A 35 8.94 2.80 6.46
C SER A 35 7.83 3.73 6.97
N ALA A 36 7.75 3.92 8.28
CA ALA A 36 6.82 4.85 8.92
C ALA A 36 7.51 5.52 10.12
N HIS A 37 7.34 6.83 10.27
CA HIS A 37 7.86 7.58 11.41
C HIS A 37 7.01 8.81 11.72
N GLY A 38 6.55 8.92 12.97
CA GLY A 38 5.64 9.98 13.38
C GLY A 38 4.36 10.00 12.51
N PRO A 39 3.91 11.17 12.02
CA PRO A 39 2.70 11.26 11.19
C PRO A 39 2.96 10.98 9.70
N HIS A 40 4.04 10.25 9.36
CA HIS A 40 4.45 10.06 7.97
C HIS A 40 4.74 8.60 7.61
N LEU A 41 4.40 8.27 6.37
CA LEU A 41 4.77 7.02 5.70
C LEU A 41 5.73 7.33 4.55
N GLU A 42 6.72 6.47 4.34
CA GLU A 42 7.55 6.47 3.13
C GLU A 42 7.22 5.24 2.29
N THR A 43 6.89 5.43 1.01
CA THR A 43 6.62 4.34 0.08
C THR A 43 7.90 3.81 -0.55
N VAL A 44 7.87 2.59 -1.10
CA VAL A 44 8.99 2.00 -1.87
C VAL A 44 9.31 2.76 -3.15
N ASP A 45 8.42 3.67 -3.58
CA ASP A 45 8.63 4.54 -4.74
C ASP A 45 9.27 5.89 -4.35
N GLY A 46 9.57 6.10 -3.06
CA GLY A 46 10.20 7.32 -2.55
C GLY A 46 9.22 8.46 -2.22
N GLU A 47 7.92 8.19 -2.21
CA GLU A 47 6.91 9.19 -1.84
C GLU A 47 6.75 9.25 -0.32
N ARG A 48 6.69 10.46 0.23
CA ARG A 48 6.37 10.70 1.65
C ARG A 48 4.92 11.16 1.77
N LEU A 49 4.12 10.40 2.51
CA LEU A 49 2.70 10.66 2.74
C LEU A 49 2.47 11.12 4.18
N VAL A 50 1.45 11.94 4.42
CA VAL A 50 0.93 12.22 5.77
C VAL A 50 -0.08 11.12 6.12
N ASP A 51 0.11 10.47 7.26
CA ASP A 51 -0.71 9.33 7.68
C ASP A 51 -1.98 9.79 8.42
N PHE A 52 -3.12 9.53 7.79
CA PHE A 52 -4.46 9.69 8.39
C PHE A 52 -5.16 8.34 8.60
N VAL A 53 -4.47 7.22 8.35
CA VAL A 53 -5.01 5.86 8.46
C VAL A 53 -4.74 5.28 9.85
N ALA A 54 -3.58 5.59 10.43
CA ALA A 54 -3.18 5.13 11.77
C ALA A 54 -3.78 6.00 12.90
N SER A 55 -5.10 5.89 13.11
CA SER A 55 -5.85 6.53 14.20
C SER A 55 -5.88 5.71 15.49
#